data_AF-A0A836ZS11-F1
#
_entry.id   AF-A0A836ZS11-F1
#
_cell.length_a   1.000
_cell.length_b   1.000
_cell.length_c   1.000
_cell.angle_alpha   90.00
_cell.angle_beta   90.00
_cell.angle_gamma   90.00
#
_symmetry.space_group_name_H-M   'P 1'
#
loop_
_entity.id
_entity.type
_entity.pdbx_description
1 polymer ?
#
loop_
_entity_poly.entity_id
_entity_poly.type
_entity_poly.pdbx_seq_one_letter_code
_entity_poly.pdbx_strand_id
1 'polypeptide(L)' 'DEVKRGIPSHVTEDLTGKTKLTTPELQERMSGNICRCGAYSNIVEAINDVAGDHA' A
#
# COMPACT_ATOMS: atom_id res chain seq x y z
N ASP A 1 -8.55 0.89 5.97
CA ASP A 1 -8.65 1.62 7.25
C ASP A 1 -7.33 2.02 7.88
N GLU A 2 -6.29 1.20 7.82
CA GLU A 2 -4.97 1.52 8.43
C GLU A 2 -4.37 2.85 7.96
N VAL A 3 -4.27 3.06 6.65
CA VAL A 3 -3.75 4.32 6.07
C VAL A 3 -4.66 5.50 6.41
N LYS A 4 -5.99 5.32 6.36
CA LYS A 4 -6.95 6.36 6.78
C LYS A 4 -6.80 6.76 8.24
N ARG A 5 -6.35 5.82 9.09
CA ARG A 5 -6.05 6.03 10.52
C ARG A 5 -4.61 6.52 10.76
N GLY A 6 -3.80 6.69 9.73
CA GLY A 6 -2.41 7.14 9.85
C GLY A 6 -1.48 6.13 10.53
N ILE A 7 -1.77 4.82 10.43
CA ILE A 7 -0.91 3.79 11.01
C ILE A 7 0.33 3.64 10.12
N PRO A 8 1.57 3.87 10.61
CA PRO A 8 2.78 3.72 9.82
C PRO A 8 3.09 2.24 9.52
N SER A 9 3.89 2.01 8.48
CA SER A 9 4.47 0.71 8.14
C SER A 9 5.99 0.76 8.31
N HIS A 10 6.69 -0.33 7.94
CA HIS A 10 8.15 -0.37 7.98
C HIS A 10 8.81 0.64 7.02
N VAL A 11 8.13 1.01 5.93
CA VAL A 11 8.67 1.89 4.89
C VAL A 11 8.19 3.34 5.04
N THR A 12 7.51 3.68 6.13
CA THR A 12 7.08 5.06 6.39
C THR A 12 8.27 5.93 6.78
N GLU A 13 8.56 6.96 5.98
CA GLU A 13 9.69 7.88 6.22
C GLU A 13 9.43 8.85 7.39
N ASP A 14 8.24 9.45 7.46
CA ASP A 14 7.84 10.39 8.51
C ASP A 14 6.75 9.78 9.39
N LEU A 15 7.13 9.37 10.61
CA LEU A 15 6.24 8.77 11.60
C LEU A 15 5.30 9.78 12.28
N THR A 16 5.55 11.08 12.10
CA THR A 16 4.75 12.17 12.69
C THR A 16 3.77 12.79 11.70
N GLY A 17 4.00 12.55 10.40
CA GLY A 17 3.20 13.05 9.30
C GLY A 17 1.98 12.19 8.97
N LYS A 18 1.22 12.64 7.97
CA LYS A 18 0.12 11.84 7.41
C LYS A 18 0.68 10.73 6.54
N THR A 19 0.30 9.48 6.84
CA THR A 19 0.60 8.33 5.98
C THR A 19 -0.06 8.49 4.61
N LYS A 20 0.74 8.39 3.55
CA LYS A 20 0.26 8.36 2.16
C LYS A 20 0.25 6.92 1.66
N LEU A 21 -0.71 6.57 0.82
CA LEU A 21 -0.72 5.27 0.13
C LEU A 21 0.18 5.36 -1.10
N THR A 22 1.48 5.25 -0.94
CA THR A 22 2.43 5.18 -2.07
C THR A 22 2.61 3.71 -2.50
N THR A 23 3.17 3.48 -3.69
CA THR A 23 3.46 2.10 -4.15
C THR A 23 4.33 1.32 -3.17
N PRO A 24 5.43 1.87 -2.60
CA PRO A 24 6.21 1.17 -1.56
C PRO A 24 5.39 0.84 -0.31
N GLU A 25 4.55 1.77 0.17
CA GLU A 25 3.66 1.54 1.32
C GLU A 25 2.66 0.42 1.04
N LEU A 26 2.08 0.40 -0.16
CA LEU A 26 1.13 -0.62 -0.55
C LEU A 26 1.80 -2.00 -0.63
N GLN A 27 2.99 -2.08 -1.21
CA GLN A 27 3.75 -3.33 -1.30
C GLN A 27 4.13 -3.87 0.08
N GLU A 28 4.62 -3.02 0.98
CA GLU A 28 4.95 -3.40 2.36
C GLU A 28 3.72 -3.92 3.10
N ARG A 29 2.57 -3.23 2.99
CA ARG A 29 1.31 -3.64 3.64
C ARG A 29 0.74 -4.92 3.07
N MET A 30 0.98 -5.21 1.80
CA MET A 30 0.54 -6.44 1.15
C MET A 30 1.54 -7.59 1.28
N SER A 31 2.71 -7.37 1.86
CA SER A 31 3.77 -8.38 2.00
C SER A 31 3.34 -9.64 2.78
N GLY A 32 2.37 -9.52 3.68
CA GLY A 32 1.80 -10.64 4.43
C GLY A 32 0.90 -11.58 3.61
N ASN A 33 0.52 -11.20 2.38
CA ASN A 33 -0.41 -11.96 1.54
C ASN A 33 0.34 -12.67 0.40
N ILE A 34 0.87 -13.88 0.64
CA ILE A 34 1.69 -14.61 -0.33
C ILE A 34 0.89 -15.01 -1.59
N CYS A 35 1.34 -14.56 -2.77
CA CYS A 35 0.81 -14.99 -4.06
C CYS A 35 1.79 -15.93 -4.78
N ARG A 36 1.45 -17.21 -4.92
CA ARG A 36 2.30 -18.20 -5.59
C ARG A 36 2.49 -17.95 -7.09
N CYS A 37 1.50 -17.34 -7.74
CA CYS A 37 1.51 -17.10 -9.18
C CYS A 37 2.38 -15.90 -9.58
N GLY A 38 2.82 -15.08 -8.62
CA GLY A 38 3.60 -13.86 -8.90
C GLY A 38 2.77 -12.69 -9.44
N ALA A 39 1.44 -12.69 -9.23
CA ALA A 39 0.55 -11.65 -9.75
C ALA A 39 0.58 -10.32 -8.96
N TYR A 40 1.61 -10.08 -8.14
CA TYR A 40 1.67 -8.93 -7.23
C TYR A 40 1.59 -7.59 -7.95
N SER A 41 2.25 -7.43 -9.10
CA SER A 41 2.21 -6.17 -9.86
C SER A 41 0.77 -5.80 -10.25
N ASN A 42 0.01 -6.77 -10.73
CA ASN A 42 -1.39 -6.57 -11.13
C ASN A 42 -2.30 -6.34 -9.92
N ILE A 43 -2.00 -6.98 -8.77
CA ILE A 43 -2.75 -6.75 -7.52
C ILE A 43 -2.52 -5.32 -7.02
N VAL A 44 -1.28 -4.82 -7.08
CA VAL A 44 -0.93 -3.45 -6.70
C VAL A 44 -1.66 -2.44 -7.59
N GLU A 45 -1.64 -2.65 -8.90
CA GLU A 45 -2.39 -1.83 -9.88
C GLU A 45 -3.88 -1.79 -9.55
N ALA A 46 -4.51 -2.95 -9.39
CA ALA A 46 -5.94 -3.03 -9.06
C ALA A 46 -6.31 -2.34 -7.73
N ILE A 47 -5.41 -2.35 -6.73
CA ILE A 47 -5.63 -1.62 -5.48
C ILE A 47 -5.55 -0.11 -5.69
N ASN A 48 -4.59 0.38 -6.48
CA ASN A 48 -4.47 1.79 -6.81
C ASN A 48 -5.69 2.32 -7.58
N ASP A 49 -6.25 1.51 -8.49
CA ASP A 49 -7.49 1.83 -9.22
C ASP A 49 -8.65 2.12 -8.26
N VAL A 50 -8.85 1.24 -7.28
CA VAL A 50 -9.94 1.38 -6.30
C VAL A 50 -9.63 2.46 -5.26
N ALA A 51 -8.36 2.71 -4.97
CA ALA A 51 -7.94 3.78 -4.06
C ALA A 51 -8.15 5.19 -4.64
N GLY A 52 -8.33 5.30 -5.96
CA GLY A 52 -8.57 6.57 -6.65
C GLY A 52 -7.29 7.31 -7.07
N ASP A 53 -6.15 6.61 -7.14
CA ASP A 53 -4.87 7.18 -7.61
C ASP A 53 -4.79 7.30 -9.14
N HIS A 54 -5.77 6.73 -9.86
CA HIS A 54 -5.92 6.83 -11.32
C HIS A 54 -7.05 7.80 -11.74
N ALA A 55 -7.23 8.90 -11.00
CA ALA A 55 -8.16 9.99 -11.33
C ALA A 55 -7.44 11.28 -11.77
#